data_AF-A0A8K1C8Q5-F1
#
_entry.id   AF-A0A8K1C8Q5-F1
#
_cell.length_a   1.000
_cell.length_b   1.000
_cell.length_c   1.000
_cell.angle_alpha   90.00
_cell.angle_beta   90.00
_cell.angle_gamma   90.00
#
_symmetry.space_group_name_H-M   'P 1'
#
loop_
_entity.id
_entity.type
_entity.pdbx_description
1 polymer ?
#
loop_
_entity_poly.entity_id
_entity_poly.type
_entity_poly.pdbx_seq_one_letter_code
_entity_poly.pdbx_strand_id
1 'polypeptide(L)'
;MASGTDFCVIQLDGWADWWEETRRFDIQMYISVVLFFLSAVLAYPIARTLFFVVRRFSPKKWIWPDDARSLMMWQTSLLCRAGLLWMALKVSRVSVFLCQWPSWLFGVCFLIWMDALGNVLREVIVRKGLKGYSDDERPGRLTLLYEGTTLAKMLLLMFVIYNYYLVSIFGDDNVLRLVSTTGFFLAIALSLLPLLIEDITELVSRYRDRDEESSL
;
A
#
# COMPACT_ATOMS: atom_id res chain seq x y z
N MET A 1 -15.89 30.98 11.43
CA MET A 1 -15.24 30.96 10.10
C MET A 1 -13.74 31.01 10.33
N ALA A 2 -13.08 29.86 10.36
CA ALA A 2 -11.63 29.76 10.32
C ALA A 2 -11.25 29.30 8.92
N SER A 3 -10.80 30.26 8.11
CA SER A 3 -10.10 30.01 6.86
C SER A 3 -8.67 29.60 7.21
N GLY A 4 -8.22 28.45 6.73
CA GLY A 4 -6.82 28.04 6.88
C GLY A 4 -6.69 26.56 7.17
N THR A 5 -6.25 25.83 6.17
CA THR A 5 -5.81 24.43 6.17
C THR A 5 -4.57 24.24 7.05
N ASP A 6 -4.72 24.40 8.37
CA ASP A 6 -3.66 24.05 9.31
C ASP A 6 -3.74 22.55 9.65
N PHE A 7 -2.59 21.91 9.70
CA PHE A 7 -2.42 20.52 10.14
C PHE A 7 -2.97 20.36 11.56
N CYS A 8 -4.24 19.98 11.67
CA CYS A 8 -4.93 19.79 12.94
C CYS A 8 -4.68 18.38 13.47
N VAL A 9 -4.03 18.30 14.64
CA VAL A 9 -3.84 17.05 15.38
C VAL A 9 -4.95 16.87 16.42
N ILE A 10 -5.30 17.94 17.15
CA ILE A 10 -6.33 17.95 18.19
C ILE A 10 -7.06 19.30 18.17
N GLN A 11 -8.39 19.30 18.14
CA GLN A 11 -9.22 20.50 18.25
C GLN A 11 -10.01 20.49 19.56
N LEU A 12 -9.62 21.33 20.54
CA LEU A 12 -10.21 21.34 21.88
C LEU A 12 -11.65 21.90 21.93
N ASP A 13 -12.01 22.82 21.03
CA ASP A 13 -13.34 23.43 21.02
C ASP A 13 -14.46 22.41 20.75
N GLY A 14 -14.15 21.35 19.98
CA GLY A 14 -15.10 20.27 19.69
C GLY A 14 -15.34 19.31 20.86
N TRP A 15 -14.59 19.41 21.96
CA TRP A 15 -14.76 18.55 23.14
C TRP A 15 -16.07 18.83 23.88
N ALA A 16 -16.40 20.11 24.07
CA ALA A 16 -17.62 20.51 24.77
C ALA A 16 -18.87 20.07 23.99
N ASP A 17 -18.89 20.35 22.68
CA ASP A 17 -19.97 19.96 21.79
C ASP A 17 -20.13 18.44 21.70
N TRP A 18 -19.01 17.70 21.56
CA TRP A 18 -19.03 16.24 21.56
C TRP A 18 -19.56 15.68 22.88
N TRP A 19 -19.14 16.22 24.03
CA TRP A 19 -19.56 15.76 25.34
C TRP A 19 -21.06 15.97 25.57
N GLU A 20 -21.60 17.11 25.14
CA GLU A 20 -23.03 17.40 25.24
C GLU A 20 -23.89 16.50 24.35
N GLU A 21 -23.45 16.21 23.12
CA GLU A 21 -24.14 15.31 22.19
C GLU A 21 -24.06 13.85 22.68
N THR A 22 -22.90 13.43 23.18
CA THR A 22 -22.63 12.07 23.66
C THR A 22 -23.37 11.72 24.95
N ARG A 23 -23.61 12.71 25.83
CA ARG A 23 -24.36 12.53 27.08
C ARG A 23 -25.82 12.12 26.84
N ARG A 24 -26.37 12.44 25.68
CA ARG A 24 -27.70 12.00 25.24
C ARG A 24 -27.60 10.61 24.60
N PHE A 25 -27.28 9.59 25.39
CA PHE A 25 -27.27 8.14 25.04
C PHE A 25 -27.54 7.84 23.55
N ASP A 26 -26.52 8.02 22.72
CA ASP A 26 -26.63 7.76 21.29
C ASP A 26 -26.18 6.33 20.98
N ILE A 27 -26.91 5.64 20.12
CA ILE A 27 -26.63 4.28 19.63
C ILE A 27 -25.22 4.24 18.98
N GLN A 28 -24.77 5.36 18.42
CA GLN A 28 -23.43 5.51 17.83
C GLN A 28 -22.30 5.24 18.84
N MET A 29 -22.49 5.63 20.10
CA MET A 29 -21.54 5.43 21.19
C MET A 29 -21.40 3.94 21.53
N TYR A 30 -22.53 3.23 21.61
CA TYR A 30 -22.55 1.78 21.83
C TYR A 30 -21.85 1.04 20.68
N ILE A 31 -22.14 1.40 19.43
CA ILE A 31 -21.48 0.82 18.25
C ILE A 31 -19.98 1.08 18.29
N SER A 32 -19.52 2.27 18.70
CA SER A 32 -18.10 2.57 18.82
C SER A 32 -17.40 1.74 19.90
N VAL A 33 -17.99 1.61 21.10
CA VAL A 33 -17.44 0.77 22.18
C VAL A 33 -17.36 -0.70 21.74
N VAL A 34 -18.40 -1.18 21.06
CA VAL A 34 -18.39 -2.52 20.47
C VAL A 34 -17.27 -2.62 19.44
N LEU A 35 -17.18 -1.71 18.46
CA LEU A 35 -16.12 -1.73 17.45
C LEU A 35 -14.71 -1.64 18.05
N PHE A 36 -14.52 -0.90 19.13
CA PHE A 36 -13.26 -0.83 19.87
C PHE A 36 -12.92 -2.19 20.50
N PHE A 37 -13.89 -2.84 21.13
CA PHE A 37 -13.73 -4.19 21.67
C PHE A 37 -13.47 -5.22 20.56
N LEU A 38 -14.20 -5.13 19.44
CA LEU A 38 -13.98 -5.96 18.27
C LEU A 38 -12.58 -5.70 17.66
N SER A 39 -12.06 -4.47 17.70
CA SER A 39 -10.68 -4.18 17.28
C SER A 39 -9.66 -4.96 18.10
N ALA A 40 -9.83 -4.98 19.43
CA ALA A 40 -8.92 -5.70 20.33
C ALA A 40 -9.01 -7.23 20.15
N VAL A 41 -10.22 -7.77 20.02
CA VAL A 41 -10.48 -9.22 20.08
C VAL A 41 -10.53 -9.87 18.68
N LEU A 42 -11.13 -9.23 17.69
CA LEU A 42 -11.39 -9.82 16.36
C LEU A 42 -10.33 -9.55 15.30
N ALA A 43 -9.38 -8.66 15.52
CA ALA A 43 -8.39 -8.38 14.47
C ALA A 43 -7.58 -9.62 14.06
N TYR A 44 -7.27 -10.52 15.00
CA TYR A 44 -6.57 -11.77 14.70
C TYR A 44 -7.44 -12.79 13.94
N PRO A 45 -8.68 -13.12 14.36
CA PRO A 45 -9.56 -14.00 13.58
C PRO A 45 -9.95 -13.39 12.23
N ILE A 46 -10.12 -12.07 12.10
CA ILE A 46 -10.36 -11.41 10.82
C ILE A 46 -9.16 -11.57 9.88
N ALA A 47 -7.94 -11.36 10.38
CA ALA A 47 -6.74 -11.64 9.57
C ALA A 47 -6.73 -13.11 9.12
N ARG A 48 -7.07 -14.05 10.01
CA ARG A 48 -7.13 -15.48 9.69
C ARG A 48 -8.20 -15.82 8.63
N THR A 49 -9.38 -15.21 8.68
CA THR A 49 -10.43 -15.41 7.67
C THR A 49 -10.02 -14.81 6.33
N LEU A 50 -9.38 -13.63 6.31
CA LEU A 50 -8.82 -13.03 5.10
C LEU A 50 -7.81 -13.97 4.44
N PHE A 51 -6.84 -14.50 5.20
CA PHE A 51 -5.89 -15.48 4.64
C PHE A 51 -6.55 -16.77 4.18
N PHE A 52 -7.60 -17.22 4.89
CA PHE A 52 -8.36 -18.40 4.49
C PHE A 52 -9.07 -18.19 3.15
N VAL A 53 -9.74 -17.04 2.98
CA VAL A 53 -10.38 -16.62 1.74
C VAL A 53 -9.34 -16.51 0.62
N VAL A 54 -8.25 -15.79 0.86
CA VAL A 54 -7.15 -15.65 -0.12
C VAL A 54 -6.62 -17.02 -0.52
N ARG A 55 -6.39 -17.94 0.41
CA ARG A 55 -5.91 -19.30 0.12
C ARG A 55 -6.95 -20.14 -0.62
N ARG A 56 -8.24 -19.92 -0.37
CA ARG A 56 -9.34 -20.65 -1.04
C ARG A 56 -9.54 -20.22 -2.49
N PHE A 57 -9.37 -18.93 -2.77
CA PHE A 57 -9.54 -18.33 -4.11
C PHE A 57 -8.24 -18.24 -4.90
N SER A 58 -7.08 -18.37 -4.26
CA SER A 58 -5.80 -18.41 -4.96
C SER A 58 -5.66 -19.72 -5.74
N PRO A 59 -5.28 -19.66 -7.03
CA PRO A 59 -4.92 -20.86 -7.78
C PRO A 59 -3.81 -21.64 -7.06
N LYS A 60 -3.78 -22.97 -7.16
CA LYS A 60 -2.69 -23.80 -6.56
C LYS A 60 -1.29 -23.31 -6.94
N LYS A 61 -1.18 -22.68 -8.11
CA LYS A 61 0.04 -22.04 -8.59
C LYS A 61 0.50 -20.92 -7.65
N TRP A 62 -0.39 -20.16 -7.02
CA TRP A 62 -0.13 -19.01 -6.14
C TRP A 62 -0.15 -19.34 -4.64
N ILE A 63 0.02 -20.62 -4.27
CA ILE A 63 0.14 -21.00 -2.87
C ILE A 63 1.45 -20.44 -2.31
N TRP A 64 1.30 -19.49 -1.39
CA TRP A 64 2.36 -18.85 -0.63
C TRP A 64 2.99 -19.85 0.35
N PRO A 65 4.30 -19.77 0.64
CA PRO A 65 4.95 -20.60 1.65
C PRO A 65 4.38 -20.30 3.06
N ASP A 66 4.45 -21.25 3.99
CA ASP A 66 3.89 -21.04 5.34
C ASP A 66 4.69 -20.00 6.15
N ASP A 67 5.95 -19.76 5.82
CA ASP A 67 6.78 -18.67 6.40
C ASP A 67 6.30 -17.28 5.98
N ALA A 68 5.87 -17.15 4.72
CA ALA A 68 5.22 -15.94 4.21
C ALA A 68 3.91 -15.65 4.96
N ARG A 69 3.16 -16.70 5.33
CA ARG A 69 1.93 -16.56 6.10
C ARG A 69 2.22 -16.02 7.50
N SER A 70 3.25 -16.51 8.20
CA SER A 70 3.54 -16.06 9.57
C SER A 70 3.96 -14.58 9.60
N LEU A 71 4.81 -14.16 8.66
CA LEU A 71 5.25 -12.77 8.50
C LEU A 71 4.08 -11.82 8.22
N MET A 72 3.17 -12.24 7.35
CA MET A 72 2.08 -11.39 6.87
C MET A 72 0.88 -11.39 7.81
N MET A 73 0.72 -12.41 8.66
CA MET A 73 -0.38 -12.54 9.61
C MET A 73 -0.31 -11.48 10.72
N TRP A 74 0.88 -11.22 11.25
CA TRP A 74 1.06 -10.15 12.25
C TRP A 74 0.74 -8.78 11.65
N GLN A 75 1.30 -8.47 10.48
CA GLN A 75 1.10 -7.18 9.83
C GLN A 75 -0.36 -6.95 9.40
N THR A 76 -1.02 -7.99 8.89
CA THR A 76 -2.45 -7.92 8.55
C THR A 76 -3.30 -7.74 9.81
N SER A 77 -2.93 -8.38 10.92
CA SER A 77 -3.65 -8.18 12.19
C SER A 77 -3.48 -6.75 12.71
N LEU A 78 -2.29 -6.14 12.59
CA LEU A 78 -2.06 -4.74 12.96
C LEU A 78 -2.89 -3.79 12.09
N LEU A 79 -2.94 -4.04 10.77
CA LEU A 79 -3.76 -3.26 9.86
C LEU A 79 -5.25 -3.36 10.20
N CYS A 80 -5.75 -4.57 10.51
CA CYS A 80 -7.13 -4.76 10.94
C CYS A 80 -7.43 -4.07 12.27
N ARG A 81 -6.50 -4.09 13.24
CA ARG A 81 -6.65 -3.35 14.51
C ARG A 81 -6.73 -1.85 14.26
N ALA A 82 -5.79 -1.30 13.51
CA ALA A 82 -5.75 0.12 13.18
C ALA A 82 -6.99 0.55 12.38
N GLY A 83 -7.45 -0.27 11.44
CA GLY A 83 -8.65 0.00 10.63
C GLY A 83 -9.93 -0.04 11.45
N LEU A 84 -10.11 -1.05 12.31
CA LEU A 84 -11.27 -1.12 13.21
C LEU A 84 -11.25 0.00 14.25
N LEU A 85 -10.06 0.36 14.75
CA LEU A 85 -9.89 1.49 15.66
C LEU A 85 -10.26 2.81 14.98
N TRP A 86 -9.79 3.03 13.75
CA TRP A 86 -10.22 4.19 12.95
C TRP A 86 -11.74 4.23 12.82
N MET A 87 -12.35 3.11 12.41
CA MET A 87 -13.80 3.06 12.20
C MET A 87 -14.55 3.34 13.50
N ALA A 88 -14.07 2.81 14.63
CA ALA A 88 -14.62 3.12 15.95
C ALA A 88 -14.56 4.62 16.26
N LEU A 89 -13.42 5.28 15.95
CA LEU A 89 -13.21 6.71 16.17
C LEU A 89 -14.04 7.60 15.24
N LYS A 90 -14.28 7.16 14.00
CA LYS A 90 -15.20 7.84 13.07
C LYS A 90 -16.64 7.73 13.55
N VAL A 91 -17.06 6.54 13.98
CA VAL A 91 -18.44 6.26 14.42
C VAL A 91 -18.78 6.98 15.72
N SER A 92 -17.85 7.11 16.66
CA SER A 92 -18.07 7.89 17.89
C SER A 92 -18.02 9.41 17.69
N ARG A 93 -17.81 9.89 16.47
CA ARG A 93 -17.50 11.29 16.14
C ARG A 93 -16.29 11.87 16.90
N VAL A 94 -15.51 11.04 17.60
CA VAL A 94 -14.24 11.46 18.23
C VAL A 94 -13.21 11.89 17.18
N SER A 95 -13.40 11.48 15.92
CA SER A 95 -12.63 12.02 14.79
C SER A 95 -12.79 13.53 14.57
N VAL A 96 -13.84 14.16 15.10
CA VAL A 96 -14.00 15.63 15.09
C VAL A 96 -12.94 16.28 15.98
N PHE A 97 -12.62 15.64 17.11
CA PHE A 97 -11.56 16.08 18.02
C PHE A 97 -10.16 15.72 17.50
N LEU A 98 -9.99 14.50 16.98
CA LEU A 98 -8.68 13.98 16.54
C LEU A 98 -8.29 14.37 15.11
N CYS A 99 -9.12 15.16 14.41
CA CYS A 99 -8.86 15.66 13.06
C CYS A 99 -8.32 14.58 12.10
N GLN A 100 -7.03 14.65 11.73
CA GLN A 100 -6.36 13.72 10.81
C GLN A 100 -5.56 12.61 11.52
N TRP A 101 -5.46 12.63 12.85
CA TRP A 101 -4.60 11.69 13.58
C TRP A 101 -4.96 10.22 13.38
N PRO A 102 -6.26 9.82 13.43
CA PRO A 102 -6.64 8.44 13.14
C PRO A 102 -6.25 8.06 11.71
N SER A 103 -6.22 9.06 10.81
CA SER A 103 -5.90 8.81 9.41
C SER A 103 -4.47 8.51 9.10
N TRP A 104 -3.60 9.27 9.74
CA TRP A 104 -2.18 9.03 9.71
C TRP A 104 -1.81 7.70 10.35
N LEU A 105 -2.41 7.34 11.49
CA LEU A 105 -2.10 6.08 12.18
C LEU A 105 -2.39 4.85 11.30
N PHE A 106 -3.56 4.80 10.67
CA PHE A 106 -3.88 3.72 9.74
C PHE A 106 -3.01 3.73 8.50
N GLY A 107 -2.73 4.91 7.94
CA GLY A 107 -1.84 5.05 6.80
C GLY A 107 -0.46 4.43 7.08
N VAL A 108 0.11 4.65 8.27
CA VAL A 108 1.42 4.11 8.64
C VAL A 108 1.34 2.58 8.74
N CYS A 109 0.30 2.05 9.39
CA CYS A 109 0.06 0.61 9.42
C CYS A 109 -0.13 0.01 8.01
N PHE A 110 -0.78 0.74 7.11
CA PHE A 110 -0.94 0.34 5.72
C PHE A 110 0.38 0.30 4.96
N LEU A 111 1.27 1.28 5.14
CA LEU A 111 2.60 1.29 4.54
C LEU A 111 3.44 0.08 5.00
N ILE A 112 3.43 -0.21 6.31
CA ILE A 112 4.12 -1.37 6.87
C ILE A 112 3.55 -2.68 6.29
N TRP A 113 2.22 -2.75 6.15
CA TRP A 113 1.56 -3.91 5.54
C TRP A 113 1.94 -4.09 4.05
N MET A 114 1.96 -3.00 3.28
CA MET A 114 2.38 -3.00 1.87
C MET A 114 3.85 -3.39 1.71
N ASP A 115 4.72 -2.93 2.61
CA ASP A 115 6.14 -3.35 2.63
C ASP A 115 6.26 -4.86 2.81
N ALA A 116 5.55 -5.41 3.81
CA ALA A 116 5.52 -6.83 4.07
C ALA A 116 4.95 -7.60 2.88
N LEU A 117 3.85 -7.14 2.27
CA LEU A 117 3.28 -7.74 1.06
C LEU A 117 4.29 -7.81 -0.08
N GLY A 118 5.06 -6.74 -0.31
CA GLY A 118 6.11 -6.69 -1.32
C GLY A 118 7.20 -7.74 -1.08
N ASN A 119 7.62 -7.93 0.17
CA ASN A 119 8.61 -8.96 0.54
C ASN A 119 8.09 -10.36 0.22
N VAL A 120 6.81 -10.62 0.53
CA VAL A 120 6.21 -11.91 0.23
C VAL A 120 6.07 -12.12 -1.28
N LEU A 121 5.62 -11.10 -2.02
CA LEU A 121 5.45 -11.18 -3.47
C LEU A 121 6.80 -11.49 -4.14
N ARG A 122 7.87 -10.84 -3.69
CA ARG A 122 9.24 -11.11 -4.15
C ARG A 122 9.62 -12.56 -3.95
N GLU A 123 9.36 -13.15 -2.78
CA GLU A 123 9.69 -14.55 -2.52
C GLU A 123 8.93 -15.50 -3.46
N VAL A 124 7.65 -15.22 -3.74
CA VAL A 124 6.85 -16.01 -4.67
C VAL A 124 7.34 -15.88 -6.11
N ILE A 125 7.73 -14.68 -6.55
CA ILE A 125 8.25 -14.43 -7.89
C ILE A 125 9.60 -15.13 -8.06
N VAL A 126 10.53 -14.98 -7.12
CA VAL A 126 11.85 -15.62 -7.18
C VAL A 126 11.72 -17.16 -7.23
N ARG A 127 10.92 -17.77 -6.33
CA ARG A 127 10.76 -19.24 -6.30
C ARG A 127 10.15 -19.80 -7.59
N LYS A 128 9.35 -19.02 -8.32
CA LYS A 128 8.71 -19.47 -9.57
C LYS A 128 9.49 -19.11 -10.82
N GLY A 129 10.14 -17.95 -10.84
CA GLY A 129 10.98 -17.51 -11.97
C GLY A 129 12.14 -18.48 -12.24
N LEU A 130 12.51 -19.30 -11.26
CA LEU A 130 13.58 -20.30 -11.35
C LEU A 130 13.12 -21.70 -11.81
N LYS A 131 11.81 -21.93 -12.03
CA LYS A 131 11.29 -23.20 -12.55
C LYS A 131 11.45 -23.24 -14.07
N GLY A 132 12.47 -23.95 -14.54
CA GLY A 132 12.66 -24.26 -15.98
C GLY A 132 14.01 -23.85 -16.58
N TYR A 133 14.92 -23.28 -15.80
CA TYR A 133 16.24 -22.82 -16.28
C TYR A 133 17.39 -23.74 -15.83
N SER A 134 18.42 -23.81 -16.68
CA SER A 134 19.72 -24.44 -16.40
C SER A 134 20.39 -23.81 -15.17
N ASP A 135 21.15 -24.61 -14.41
CA ASP A 135 21.83 -24.17 -13.19
C ASP A 135 22.88 -23.07 -13.42
N ASP A 136 23.36 -22.90 -14.65
CA ASP A 136 24.39 -21.90 -15.01
C ASP A 136 23.81 -20.48 -15.19
N GLU A 137 22.55 -20.35 -15.63
CA GLU A 137 21.88 -19.06 -15.84
C GLU A 137 21.07 -18.57 -14.62
N ARG A 138 20.83 -19.46 -13.65
CA ARG A 138 20.09 -19.18 -12.42
C ARG A 138 20.63 -18.00 -11.62
N PRO A 139 21.93 -17.89 -11.31
CA PRO A 139 22.40 -16.85 -10.39
C PRO A 139 22.23 -15.44 -10.97
N GLY A 140 22.51 -15.24 -12.26
CA GLY A 140 22.35 -13.94 -12.91
C GLY A 140 20.88 -13.47 -12.97
N ARG A 141 19.95 -14.36 -13.33
CA ARG A 141 18.52 -14.03 -13.40
C ARG A 141 17.89 -13.86 -12.02
N LEU A 142 18.38 -14.58 -11.00
CA LEU A 142 17.91 -14.43 -9.63
C LEU A 142 18.23 -13.03 -9.10
N THR A 143 19.44 -12.53 -9.36
CA THR A 143 19.83 -11.15 -9.04
C THR A 143 18.98 -10.14 -9.80
N LEU A 144 18.75 -10.32 -11.10
CA LEU A 144 17.91 -9.41 -11.90
C LEU A 144 16.46 -9.37 -11.40
N LEU A 145 15.85 -10.52 -11.10
CA LEU A 145 14.50 -10.58 -10.52
C LEU A 145 14.46 -9.94 -9.13
N TYR A 146 15.50 -10.14 -8.33
CA TYR A 146 15.62 -9.59 -6.99
C TYR A 146 15.66 -8.06 -7.02
N GLU A 147 16.50 -7.49 -7.88
CA GLU A 147 16.65 -6.04 -8.05
C GLU A 147 15.38 -5.44 -8.65
N GLY A 148 14.85 -6.05 -9.72
CA GLY A 148 13.63 -5.56 -10.38
C GLY A 148 12.40 -5.56 -9.46
N THR A 149 12.20 -6.62 -8.67
CA THR A 149 11.09 -6.67 -7.70
C THR A 149 11.29 -5.69 -6.54
N THR A 150 12.54 -5.44 -6.13
CA THR A 150 12.85 -4.43 -5.10
C THR A 150 12.57 -3.02 -5.62
N LEU A 151 12.95 -2.72 -6.87
CA LEU A 151 12.69 -1.43 -7.51
C LEU A 151 11.19 -1.19 -7.71
N ALA A 152 10.45 -2.20 -8.18
CA ALA A 152 8.99 -2.16 -8.30
C ALA A 152 8.31 -1.93 -6.95
N LYS A 153 8.78 -2.59 -5.89
CA LYS A 153 8.32 -2.37 -4.51
C LYS A 153 8.53 -0.92 -4.07
N MET A 154 9.73 -0.37 -4.28
CA MET A 154 10.05 1.01 -3.91
C MET A 154 9.21 2.04 -4.68
N LEU A 155 9.04 1.86 -5.99
CA LEU A 155 8.19 2.71 -6.82
C LEU A 155 6.73 2.68 -6.35
N LEU A 156 6.22 1.49 -6.01
CA LEU A 156 4.87 1.34 -5.51
C LEU A 156 4.68 1.99 -4.13
N LEU A 157 5.63 1.84 -3.21
CA LEU A 157 5.61 2.52 -1.91
C LEU A 157 5.66 4.04 -2.08
N MET A 158 6.54 4.53 -2.95
CA MET A 158 6.65 5.95 -3.26
C MET A 158 5.33 6.49 -3.85
N PHE A 159 4.70 5.74 -4.75
CA PHE A 159 3.39 6.09 -5.33
C PHE A 159 2.30 6.18 -4.26
N VAL A 160 2.25 5.22 -3.33
CA VAL A 160 1.28 5.22 -2.22
C VAL A 160 1.53 6.41 -1.28
N ILE A 161 2.78 6.68 -0.90
CA ILE A 161 3.14 7.81 -0.04
C ILE A 161 2.73 9.12 -0.72
N TYR A 162 3.04 9.25 -2.01
CA TYR A 162 2.71 10.43 -2.79
C TYR A 162 1.19 10.68 -2.84
N ASN A 163 0.40 9.66 -3.21
CA ASN A 163 -1.05 9.81 -3.35
C ASN A 163 -1.78 9.95 -2.00
N TYR A 164 -1.33 9.27 -0.96
CA TYR A 164 -2.07 9.23 0.30
C TYR A 164 -1.67 10.37 1.25
N TYR A 165 -0.39 10.74 1.29
CA TYR A 165 0.13 11.76 2.22
C TYR A 165 0.39 13.09 1.54
N LEU A 166 1.13 13.10 0.43
CA LEU A 166 1.52 14.37 -0.22
C LEU A 166 0.31 15.06 -0.87
N VAL A 167 -0.51 14.32 -1.62
CA VAL A 167 -1.74 14.89 -2.21
C VAL A 167 -2.70 15.41 -1.14
N SER A 168 -2.77 14.75 0.02
CA SER A 168 -3.61 15.23 1.14
C SER A 168 -3.09 16.53 1.77
N ILE A 169 -1.80 16.81 1.69
CA ILE A 169 -1.19 18.06 2.20
C ILE A 169 -1.43 19.21 1.22
N PHE A 170 -1.48 18.94 -0.08
CA PHE A 170 -1.66 19.97 -1.10
C PHE A 170 -3.10 20.54 -1.18
N GLY A 171 -4.07 19.95 -0.48
CA GLY A 171 -5.42 20.52 -0.34
C GLY A 171 -6.18 20.69 -1.66
N ASP A 172 -7.08 21.67 -1.71
CA ASP A 172 -7.92 22.04 -2.87
C ASP A 172 -7.17 22.88 -3.93
N ASP A 173 -5.88 23.17 -3.73
CA ASP A 173 -5.09 23.93 -4.69
C ASP A 173 -4.77 23.08 -5.93
N ASN A 174 -5.72 23.11 -6.87
CA ASN A 174 -5.68 22.35 -8.12
C ASN A 174 -4.39 22.59 -8.92
N VAL A 175 -3.80 23.77 -8.84
CA VAL A 175 -2.54 24.10 -9.54
C VAL A 175 -1.35 23.38 -8.90
N LEU A 176 -1.21 23.45 -7.57
CA LEU A 176 -0.11 22.82 -6.84
C LEU A 176 -0.21 21.28 -6.93
N ARG A 177 -1.44 20.77 -6.85
CA ARG A 177 -1.74 19.37 -7.08
C ARG A 177 -1.35 18.97 -8.51
N LEU A 178 -1.79 19.68 -9.54
CA LEU A 178 -1.47 19.36 -10.93
C LEU A 178 0.05 19.38 -11.19
N VAL A 179 0.76 20.41 -10.72
CA VAL A 179 2.21 20.54 -10.88
C VAL A 179 2.96 19.43 -10.17
N SER A 180 2.61 19.13 -8.91
CA SER A 180 3.27 18.05 -8.17
C SER A 180 2.97 16.68 -8.77
N THR A 181 1.73 16.44 -9.24
CA THR A 181 1.34 15.13 -9.80
C THR A 181 2.03 14.92 -11.14
N THR A 182 2.03 15.95 -11.99
CA THR A 182 2.72 15.92 -13.29
C THR A 182 4.23 15.76 -13.10
N GLY A 183 4.84 16.49 -12.16
CA GLY A 183 6.25 16.37 -11.85
C GLY A 183 6.64 14.98 -11.32
N PHE A 184 5.81 14.39 -10.47
CA PHE A 184 6.01 13.03 -9.94
C PHE A 184 5.95 11.97 -11.05
N PHE A 185 4.91 12.01 -11.90
CA PHE A 185 4.81 11.08 -13.03
C PHE A 185 5.91 11.30 -14.07
N LEU A 186 6.31 12.54 -14.32
CA LEU A 186 7.43 12.86 -15.21
C LEU A 186 8.76 12.30 -14.66
N ALA A 187 9.01 12.42 -13.36
CA ALA A 187 10.20 11.85 -12.73
C ALA A 187 10.23 10.32 -12.86
N ILE A 188 9.08 9.65 -12.68
CA ILE A 188 8.96 8.21 -12.92
C ILE A 188 9.21 7.89 -14.40
N ALA A 189 8.60 8.63 -15.33
CA ALA A 189 8.78 8.42 -16.76
C ALA A 189 10.26 8.59 -17.18
N LEU A 190 10.94 9.62 -16.66
CA LEU A 190 12.36 9.86 -16.89
C LEU A 190 13.23 8.74 -16.29
N SER A 191 12.87 8.20 -15.12
CA SER A 191 13.61 7.08 -14.50
C SER A 191 13.47 5.77 -15.26
N LEU A 192 12.36 5.58 -15.99
CA LEU A 192 12.10 4.39 -16.82
C LEU A 192 12.60 4.54 -18.26
N LEU A 193 12.88 5.77 -18.70
CA LEU A 193 13.39 6.07 -20.03
C LEU A 193 14.64 5.25 -20.43
N PRO A 194 15.71 5.14 -19.60
CA PRO A 194 16.89 4.36 -19.98
C PRO A 194 16.58 2.87 -20.18
N LEU A 195 15.68 2.30 -19.37
CA LEU A 195 15.26 0.90 -19.49
C LEU A 195 14.49 0.64 -20.79
N LEU A 196 13.66 1.59 -21.22
CA LEU A 196 12.90 1.48 -22.48
C LEU A 196 13.79 1.68 -23.70
N ILE A 197 14.79 2.57 -23.62
CA ILE A 197 15.72 2.83 -24.72
C ILE A 197 16.60 1.60 -24.99
N GLU A 198 17.06 0.90 -23.96
CA GLU A 198 17.83 -0.34 -24.11
C GLU A 198 17.02 -1.43 -24.83
N ASP A 199 15.77 -1.66 -24.40
CA ASP A 199 14.88 -2.67 -24.99
C ASP A 199 14.53 -2.34 -26.47
N ILE A 200 14.31 -1.06 -26.78
CA ILE A 200 14.08 -0.59 -28.16
C ILE A 200 15.35 -0.75 -29.01
N THR A 201 16.52 -0.43 -28.47
CA THR A 201 17.79 -0.57 -29.19
C THR A 201 18.09 -2.04 -29.49
N GLU A 202 17.80 -2.93 -28.53
CA GLU A 202 17.94 -4.37 -28.71
C GLU A 202 16.96 -4.90 -29.77
N LEU A 203 15.70 -4.48 -29.74
CA LEU A 203 14.69 -4.84 -30.75
C LEU A 203 15.05 -4.33 -32.15
N VAL A 204 15.57 -3.10 -32.26
CA VAL A 204 16.02 -2.52 -33.53
C VAL A 204 17.23 -3.25 -34.08
N SER A 205 18.19 -3.65 -33.24
CA SER A 205 19.33 -4.46 -33.66
C SER A 205 18.91 -5.84 -34.19
N ARG A 206 17.99 -6.52 -33.49
CA ARG A 206 17.45 -7.82 -33.92
C ARG A 206 16.61 -7.75 -35.19
N TYR A 207 16.01 -6.61 -35.49
CA TYR A 207 15.28 -6.40 -36.74
C TYR A 207 16.24 -6.17 -37.90
N ARG A 208 17.31 -5.40 -37.68
CA ARG A 208 18.36 -5.14 -38.68
C ARG A 208 19.10 -6.41 -39.10
N ASP A 209 19.48 -7.27 -38.16
CA ASP A 209 20.16 -8.54 -38.50
C ASP A 209 19.26 -9.48 -39.33
N ARG A 210 17.94 -9.43 -39.10
CA ARG A 210 16.98 -10.26 -39.82
C ARG A 210 16.76 -9.81 -41.27
N ASP A 211 16.87 -8.51 -41.54
CA ASP A 211 16.79 -7.97 -42.90
C ASP A 211 18.05 -8.31 -43.71
N GLU A 212 19.24 -8.32 -43.10
CA GLU A 212 20.49 -8.75 -43.76
C GLU A 212 20.48 -10.24 -44.13
N GLU A 213 19.97 -11.11 -43.25
CA GLU A 213 19.80 -12.56 -43.54
C GLU A 213 18.79 -12.85 -44.67
N SER A 214 17.83 -11.96 -44.93
CA SER A 214 16.82 -12.13 -45.99
C SER A 214 17.28 -11.67 -47.38
N SER A 215 18.44 -11.01 -47.44
CA SER A 215 19.01 -10.42 -48.66
C SER A 215 20.17 -11.23 -49.28
N LEU A 216 20.51 -12.37 -48.67
CA LEU A 216 21.45 -13.39 -49.13
C LEU A 216 20.70 -14.62 -49.67
#